data_AF-F9YU10-F1
#
_entry.id   AF-F9YU10-F1
#
_cell.length_a   1.000
_cell.length_b   1.000
_cell.length_c   1.000
_cell.angle_alpha   90.00
_cell.angle_beta   90.00
_cell.angle_gamma   90.00
#
_symmetry.space_group_name_H-M   'P 1'
#
loop_
_entity.id
_entity.type
_entity.pdbx_description
1 polymer ?
#
loop_
_entity_poly.entity_id
_entity_poly.type
_entity_poly.pdbx_seq_one_letter_code
_entity_poly.pdbx_strand_id
1 'polypeptide(L)'
;MLTYYYNLEEDNNRAFAIKKTAESSFIPFKKYLENVLYSAEKREKISAKWRKINFYNSYQLRLIGKIFEFENKKGLYKIEIKNQDVDFEESLIYFVAGEKYKIKVTPENIQNGFVRLKTNGVIENASLDGEEVILTALNQEKPEGIILKQTTEKIIVYIESGKQPNSDYKSIRNITPYIDFDKMVYECGSDFVGVLQIKDNLIYEIEEKNITDEIVKNGNLKFSLTKKEEEKGEERFRIQLIEKDDEIIADGFSFDSPLKYFFDDDISIKDAKDTKIEYIKKGGNETDFTLILLSKDGKPCFPKSDEIFVETNTYQVRKQLESVSTLKLMPLKEHRNLIRLFEDREKTKWKQPKKNEIDKWIVLTDDTRDGCKEQRTFVNQALNTPDFAILEGPPGSGKTTVILELICQLVQKGKRILLCGSTHITIDNVLERLDKQNLLTKYKILPIRIGESDRLSEDVKKFQLNNFVNENNDIEENLLLEISNLVCGTTIGILQHPKFKGRKSFFRNNSKTGEKYEFKCTEPIIPEFDYLIIDESSKTTFQEFLVPALYAKKWILVGDIKQLSPFTDRNEIVSNIENLNVGKILLMEHYKKLFFICKN
;
A
#
# COMPACT_ATOMS: atom_id res chain seq x y z
N MET A 1 37.96 6.35 2.98
CA MET A 1 36.95 6.57 1.91
C MET A 1 37.50 6.20 0.53
N LEU A 2 38.54 6.87 0.02
CA LEU A 2 39.07 6.56 -1.33
C LEU A 2 39.62 5.12 -1.46
N THR A 3 40.13 4.56 -0.36
CA THR A 3 40.59 3.16 -0.25
C THR A 3 39.56 2.13 -0.71
N TYR A 4 38.28 2.31 -0.38
CA TYR A 4 37.23 1.37 -0.81
C TYR A 4 37.02 1.40 -2.32
N TYR A 5 37.14 2.56 -2.94
CA TYR A 5 37.03 2.72 -4.39
C TYR A 5 38.23 2.15 -5.14
N TYR A 6 39.43 2.21 -4.57
CA TYR A 6 40.61 1.54 -5.12
C TYR A 6 40.47 0.02 -5.11
N ASN A 7 39.71 -0.55 -4.18
CA ASN A 7 39.40 -1.98 -4.18
C ASN A 7 38.36 -2.38 -5.25
N LEU A 8 37.64 -1.42 -5.83
CA LEU A 8 36.70 -1.67 -6.93
C LEU A 8 37.41 -1.75 -8.28
N GLU A 9 38.44 -0.92 -8.48
CA GLU A 9 39.16 -0.77 -9.73
C GLU A 9 40.62 -0.41 -9.43
N GLU A 10 41.55 -1.20 -9.96
CA GLU A 10 43.00 -1.04 -9.71
C GLU A 10 43.55 0.27 -10.32
N ASP A 11 42.91 0.80 -11.36
CA ASP A 11 43.27 2.08 -11.96
C ASP A 11 42.80 3.26 -11.10
N ASN A 12 43.75 4.06 -10.63
CA ASN A 12 43.50 5.19 -9.73
C ASN A 12 42.55 6.25 -10.31
N ASN A 13 42.63 6.53 -11.61
CA ASN A 13 41.79 7.53 -12.26
C ASN A 13 40.36 7.02 -12.40
N ARG A 14 40.18 5.75 -12.76
CA ARG A 14 38.86 5.12 -12.82
C ARG A 14 38.24 4.98 -11.44
N ALA A 15 38.99 4.57 -10.42
CA ALA A 15 38.49 4.53 -9.05
C ALA A 15 38.00 5.91 -8.57
N PHE A 16 38.73 6.97 -8.89
CA PHE A 16 38.32 8.34 -8.59
C PHE A 16 37.07 8.77 -9.37
N ALA A 17 36.95 8.39 -10.65
CA ALA A 17 35.76 8.65 -11.45
C ALA A 17 34.52 7.93 -10.90
N ILE A 18 34.64 6.64 -10.55
CA ILE A 18 33.57 5.84 -9.93
C ILE A 18 33.12 6.49 -8.62
N LYS A 19 34.07 6.96 -7.80
CA LYS A 19 33.76 7.70 -6.57
C LYS A 19 32.94 8.96 -6.86
N LYS A 20 33.35 9.78 -7.84
CA LYS A 20 32.60 10.97 -8.22
C LYS A 20 31.18 10.63 -8.68
N THR A 21 31.02 9.60 -9.50
CA THR A 21 29.70 9.12 -9.94
C THR A 21 28.84 8.70 -8.75
N ALA A 22 29.37 7.90 -7.83
CA ALA A 22 28.63 7.52 -6.63
C ALA A 22 28.26 8.73 -5.77
N GLU A 23 29.20 9.67 -5.54
CA GLU A 23 28.93 10.89 -4.78
C GLU A 23 27.81 11.72 -5.42
N SER A 24 27.86 12.00 -6.73
CA SER A 24 26.84 12.80 -7.39
C SER A 24 25.47 12.10 -7.44
N SER A 25 25.46 10.79 -7.70
CA SER A 25 24.23 10.06 -7.98
C SER A 25 23.46 9.69 -6.72
N PHE A 26 24.15 9.45 -5.59
CA PHE A 26 23.49 9.11 -4.33
C PHE A 26 23.13 10.31 -3.44
N ILE A 27 23.66 11.52 -3.73
CA ILE A 27 23.30 12.73 -2.98
C ILE A 27 21.78 13.04 -3.02
N PRO A 28 21.08 12.97 -4.16
CA PRO A 28 19.64 13.22 -4.21
C PRO A 28 18.84 12.26 -3.33
N PHE A 29 19.13 10.96 -3.41
CA PHE A 29 18.48 9.94 -2.57
C PHE A 29 18.78 10.16 -1.08
N LYS A 30 20.04 10.48 -0.74
CA LYS A 30 20.43 10.80 0.63
C LYS A 30 19.62 12.00 1.15
N LYS A 31 19.60 13.12 0.42
CA LYS A 31 18.85 14.33 0.80
C LYS A 31 17.37 14.07 0.97
N TYR A 32 16.78 13.29 0.04
CA TYR A 32 15.38 12.89 0.12
C TYR A 32 15.09 12.18 1.44
N LEU A 33 15.87 11.15 1.76
CA LEU A 33 15.72 10.37 2.99
C LEU A 33 16.02 11.17 4.26
N GLU A 34 17.00 12.07 4.22
CA GLU A 34 17.28 12.98 5.34
C GLU A 34 16.10 13.93 5.63
N ASN A 35 15.43 14.42 4.59
CA ASN A 35 14.23 15.26 4.76
C ASN A 35 13.07 14.47 5.35
N VAL A 36 12.82 13.26 4.83
CA VAL A 36 11.81 12.35 5.38
C VAL A 36 12.11 12.05 6.84
N LEU A 37 13.34 11.64 7.16
CA LEU A 37 13.75 11.31 8.51
C LEU A 37 13.62 12.51 9.46
N TYR A 38 14.06 13.69 9.03
CA TYR A 38 13.94 14.92 9.80
C TYR A 38 12.50 15.34 10.05
N SER A 39 11.63 15.22 9.04
CA SER A 39 10.20 15.48 9.20
C SER A 39 9.59 14.47 10.17
N ALA A 40 9.89 13.18 10.01
CA ALA A 40 9.39 12.13 10.89
C ALA A 40 9.84 12.29 12.34
N GLU A 41 11.11 12.63 12.59
CA GLU A 41 11.66 12.91 13.93
C GLU A 41 11.07 14.16 14.58
N LYS A 42 10.64 15.14 13.77
CA LYS A 42 10.02 16.38 14.23
C LYS A 42 8.51 16.32 14.36
N ARG A 43 7.85 15.34 13.75
CA ARG A 43 6.41 15.13 13.95
C ARG A 43 6.17 14.93 15.43
N GLU A 44 5.22 15.68 15.97
CA GLU A 44 4.74 15.43 17.31
C GLU A 44 4.27 13.99 17.41
N LYS A 45 4.43 13.40 18.59
CA LYS A 45 3.95 12.05 18.88
C LYS A 45 2.49 11.98 18.48
N ILE A 46 2.17 11.08 17.56
CA ILE A 46 0.79 10.92 17.11
C ILE A 46 0.05 10.29 18.27
N SER A 47 -0.85 11.08 18.84
CA SER A 47 -1.51 10.76 20.10
C SER A 47 -2.99 10.55 19.88
N ALA A 48 -3.53 9.56 20.57
CA ALA A 48 -4.93 9.22 20.51
C ALA A 48 -5.48 9.09 21.92
N LYS A 49 -6.65 9.69 22.13
CA LYS A 49 -7.51 9.24 23.23
C LYS A 49 -8.04 7.87 22.87
N TRP A 50 -8.47 7.11 23.86
CA TRP A 50 -9.11 5.83 23.60
C TRP A 50 -10.26 5.59 24.56
N ARG A 51 -11.20 4.75 24.13
CA ARG A 51 -12.28 4.22 24.98
C ARG A 51 -12.33 2.71 24.92
N LYS A 52 -12.76 2.09 26.02
CA LYS A 52 -13.08 0.66 26.03
C LYS A 52 -14.30 0.42 25.14
N ILE A 53 -14.26 -0.62 24.33
CA ILE A 53 -15.45 -1.12 23.66
C ILE A 53 -16.06 -2.15 24.59
N ASN A 54 -17.11 -1.75 25.30
CA ASN A 54 -17.79 -2.65 26.24
C ASN A 54 -18.86 -3.43 25.49
N PHE A 55 -18.69 -4.74 25.34
CA PHE A 55 -19.71 -5.61 24.73
C PHE A 55 -20.80 -6.05 25.70
N TYR A 56 -20.70 -5.66 26.98
CA TYR A 56 -21.74 -5.94 27.97
C TYR A 56 -23.01 -5.18 27.57
N ASN A 57 -24.13 -5.90 27.40
CA ASN A 57 -25.37 -5.34 26.85
C ASN A 57 -25.21 -4.62 25.50
N SER A 58 -24.30 -5.12 24.65
CA SER A 58 -24.17 -4.60 23.28
C SER A 58 -25.20 -5.20 22.34
N TYR A 59 -25.84 -4.32 21.59
CA TYR A 59 -26.79 -4.66 20.54
C TYR A 59 -26.31 -4.06 19.22
N GLN A 60 -26.43 -4.83 18.16
CA GLN A 60 -26.14 -4.40 16.80
C GLN A 60 -27.45 -4.11 16.07
N LEU A 61 -27.55 -2.90 15.50
CA LEU A 61 -28.58 -2.56 14.53
C LEU A 61 -28.16 -3.05 13.14
N ARG A 62 -28.91 -4.00 12.59
CA ARG A 62 -28.72 -4.50 11.23
C ARG A 62 -29.82 -3.98 10.34
N LEU A 63 -29.44 -3.27 9.28
CA LEU A 63 -30.39 -2.76 8.30
C LEU A 63 -31.25 -3.90 7.75
N ILE A 64 -32.57 -3.73 7.83
CA ILE A 64 -33.55 -4.61 7.21
C ILE A 64 -33.69 -4.15 5.76
N GLY A 65 -33.25 -4.96 4.80
CA GLY A 65 -33.20 -4.58 3.39
C GLY A 65 -31.83 -4.09 2.95
N LYS A 66 -31.75 -3.32 1.85
CA LYS A 66 -30.49 -2.84 1.27
C LYS A 66 -30.64 -1.44 0.67
N ILE A 67 -29.52 -0.72 0.64
CA ILE A 67 -29.41 0.56 -0.08
C ILE A 67 -28.70 0.31 -1.41
N PHE A 68 -29.21 0.91 -2.48
CA PHE A 68 -28.64 0.83 -3.81
C PHE A 68 -28.40 2.24 -4.37
N GLU A 69 -27.33 2.39 -5.15
CA GLU A 69 -27.14 3.50 -6.06
C GLU A 69 -27.53 3.09 -7.48
N PHE A 70 -28.19 3.98 -8.21
CA PHE A 70 -28.39 3.84 -9.65
C PHE A 70 -28.25 5.21 -10.33
N GLU A 71 -27.98 5.17 -11.63
CA GLU A 71 -27.66 6.36 -12.40
C GLU A 71 -28.87 7.30 -12.57
N ASN A 72 -28.67 8.58 -12.28
CA ASN A 72 -29.66 9.60 -12.59
C ASN A 72 -29.51 10.04 -14.06
N LYS A 73 -30.30 9.47 -14.95
CA LYS A 73 -30.35 9.78 -16.38
C LYS A 73 -31.13 11.08 -16.67
N LYS A 74 -31.76 11.70 -15.68
CA LYS A 74 -32.49 12.97 -15.87
C LYS A 74 -31.55 14.07 -16.36
N GLY A 75 -31.88 14.66 -17.51
CA GLY A 75 -31.07 15.69 -18.18
C GLY A 75 -29.85 15.13 -18.91
N LEU A 76 -29.70 13.82 -19.03
CA LEU A 76 -28.65 13.17 -19.82
C LEU A 76 -29.16 12.92 -21.25
N TYR A 77 -28.41 13.38 -22.25
CA TYR A 77 -28.75 13.29 -23.65
C TYR A 77 -27.66 12.52 -24.40
N LYS A 78 -28.07 11.56 -25.23
CA LYS A 78 -27.18 10.96 -26.21
C LYS A 78 -26.86 12.01 -27.27
N ILE A 79 -25.58 12.20 -27.54
CA ILE A 79 -25.09 13.15 -28.54
C ILE A 79 -24.71 12.38 -29.82
N GLU A 80 -25.39 12.69 -30.93
CA GLU A 80 -25.07 12.13 -32.24
C GLU A 80 -24.59 13.26 -33.16
N ILE A 81 -23.32 13.18 -33.54
CA ILE A 81 -22.66 14.12 -34.44
C ILE A 81 -22.60 13.47 -35.81
N LYS A 82 -23.15 14.13 -36.83
CA LYS A 82 -23.22 13.58 -38.20
C LYS A 82 -21.85 13.58 -38.90
N ASN A 83 -20.90 14.40 -38.47
CA ASN A 83 -19.58 14.59 -39.10
C ASN A 83 -18.45 14.41 -38.06
N GLN A 84 -17.34 13.76 -38.43
CA GLN A 84 -16.27 13.38 -37.48
C GLN A 84 -15.21 14.46 -37.23
N ASP A 85 -15.17 15.51 -38.06
CA ASP A 85 -14.20 16.62 -37.98
C ASP A 85 -14.82 17.84 -37.27
N VAL A 86 -15.08 17.74 -35.96
CA VAL A 86 -15.65 18.84 -35.14
C VAL A 86 -14.60 19.36 -34.17
N ASP A 87 -14.44 20.69 -34.08
CA ASP A 87 -13.55 21.31 -33.08
C ASP A 87 -14.16 21.22 -31.68
N PHE A 88 -13.42 20.57 -30.77
CA PHE A 88 -13.86 20.25 -29.42
C PHE A 88 -13.58 21.36 -28.39
N GLU A 89 -12.95 22.48 -28.79
CA GLU A 89 -12.82 23.66 -27.92
C GLU A 89 -14.11 24.50 -27.87
N GLU A 90 -14.99 24.35 -28.86
CA GLU A 90 -16.26 25.06 -28.94
C GLU A 90 -17.33 24.48 -28.01
N SER A 91 -18.33 25.30 -27.67
CA SER A 91 -19.41 24.86 -26.78
C SER A 91 -20.66 24.45 -27.55
N LEU A 92 -21.33 23.41 -27.06
CA LEU A 92 -22.66 23.01 -27.54
C LEU A 92 -23.66 24.12 -27.26
N ILE A 93 -24.32 24.57 -28.32
CA ILE A 93 -25.41 25.54 -28.28
C ILE A 93 -26.71 24.76 -28.48
N TYR A 94 -27.71 25.01 -27.64
CA TYR A 94 -29.02 24.37 -27.77
C TYR A 94 -30.14 25.33 -27.41
N PHE A 95 -31.32 25.14 -27.99
CA PHE A 95 -32.49 25.98 -27.76
C PHE A 95 -33.61 25.22 -27.06
N VAL A 96 -34.23 25.87 -26.08
CA VAL A 96 -35.37 25.35 -25.32
C VAL A 96 -36.39 26.47 -25.20
N ALA A 97 -37.60 26.26 -25.72
CA ALA A 97 -38.68 27.25 -25.70
C ALA A 97 -38.26 28.62 -26.27
N GLY A 98 -37.50 28.63 -27.37
CA GLY A 98 -36.97 29.84 -27.99
C GLY A 98 -35.79 30.52 -27.29
N GLU A 99 -35.34 30.04 -26.13
CA GLU A 99 -34.16 30.57 -25.43
C GLU A 99 -32.88 29.80 -25.77
N LYS A 100 -31.77 30.53 -25.95
CA LYS A 100 -30.47 29.99 -26.30
C LYS A 100 -29.63 29.66 -25.06
N TYR A 101 -29.13 28.43 -24.99
CA TYR A 101 -28.23 27.95 -23.95
C TYR A 101 -26.88 27.53 -24.53
N LYS A 102 -25.80 27.63 -23.73
CA LYS A 102 -24.43 27.25 -24.13
C LYS A 102 -23.79 26.41 -23.03
N ILE A 103 -23.24 25.24 -23.38
CA ILE A 103 -22.51 24.35 -22.47
C ILE A 103 -21.23 23.85 -23.11
N LYS A 104 -20.11 23.87 -22.36
CA LYS A 104 -18.84 23.33 -22.86
C LYS A 104 -18.90 21.81 -22.87
N VAL A 105 -18.56 21.20 -24.00
CA VAL A 105 -18.46 19.74 -24.15
C VAL A 105 -17.01 19.34 -23.89
N THR A 106 -16.79 18.25 -23.16
CA THR A 106 -15.46 17.71 -22.92
C THR A 106 -15.17 16.54 -23.87
N PRO A 107 -13.90 16.22 -24.17
CA PRO A 107 -13.55 15.03 -24.95
C PRO A 107 -14.15 13.74 -24.40
N GLU A 108 -14.30 13.63 -23.08
CA GLU A 108 -14.93 12.49 -22.40
C GLU A 108 -16.43 12.39 -22.68
N ASN A 109 -17.15 13.50 -22.81
CA ASN A 109 -18.57 13.49 -23.19
C ASN A 109 -18.79 12.89 -24.58
N ILE A 110 -17.84 13.12 -25.49
CA ILE A 110 -17.90 12.65 -26.87
C ILE A 110 -17.50 11.19 -26.94
N GLN A 111 -16.42 10.80 -26.26
CA GLN A 111 -15.99 9.40 -26.18
C GLN A 111 -17.08 8.51 -25.58
N ASN A 112 -17.77 8.99 -24.55
CA ASN A 112 -18.86 8.26 -23.91
C ASN A 112 -20.20 8.40 -24.66
N GLY A 113 -20.32 9.36 -25.58
CA GLY A 113 -21.53 9.60 -26.38
C GLY A 113 -22.68 10.27 -25.63
N PHE A 114 -22.43 10.92 -24.48
CA PHE A 114 -23.46 11.54 -23.64
C PHE A 114 -23.05 12.93 -23.12
N VAL A 115 -24.02 13.86 -23.10
CA VAL A 115 -23.89 15.19 -22.51
C VAL A 115 -25.03 15.45 -21.54
N ARG A 116 -24.75 16.11 -20.41
CA ARG A 116 -25.76 16.48 -19.42
C ARG A 116 -26.14 17.94 -19.56
N LEU A 117 -27.42 18.21 -19.82
CA LEU A 117 -27.96 19.56 -20.02
C LEU A 117 -28.75 20.00 -18.78
N LYS A 118 -28.72 21.29 -18.49
CA LYS A 118 -29.52 21.90 -17.40
C LYS A 118 -30.91 22.28 -17.90
N THR A 119 -31.65 21.34 -18.47
CA THR A 119 -33.01 21.57 -18.95
C THR A 119 -33.88 20.32 -18.79
N ASN A 120 -35.17 20.54 -18.54
CA ASN A 120 -36.21 19.50 -18.60
C ASN A 120 -37.16 19.72 -19.80
N GLY A 121 -36.88 20.71 -20.66
CA GLY A 121 -37.70 21.05 -21.82
C GLY A 121 -37.30 20.27 -23.07
N VAL A 122 -38.16 20.33 -24.10
CA VAL A 122 -37.88 19.77 -25.42
C VAL A 122 -36.81 20.62 -26.10
N ILE A 123 -35.77 19.97 -26.61
CA ILE A 123 -34.73 20.65 -27.37
C ILE A 123 -35.26 20.86 -28.79
N GLU A 124 -35.31 22.11 -29.23
CA GLU A 124 -35.80 22.47 -30.55
C GLU A 124 -34.72 22.20 -31.62
N ASN A 125 -33.50 22.64 -31.34
CA ASN A 125 -32.31 22.39 -32.14
C ASN A 125 -31.05 22.51 -31.28
N ALA A 126 -29.97 21.88 -31.74
CA ALA A 126 -28.66 21.97 -31.12
C ALA A 126 -27.55 21.97 -32.17
N SER A 127 -26.47 22.70 -31.90
CA SER A 127 -25.28 22.72 -32.75
C SER A 127 -23.99 22.76 -31.94
N LEU A 128 -22.96 22.13 -32.48
CA LEU A 128 -21.60 22.12 -31.95
C LEU A 128 -20.67 22.49 -33.11
N ASP A 129 -19.85 23.53 -32.94
CA ASP A 129 -18.96 24.05 -34.00
C ASP A 129 -19.70 24.41 -35.31
N GLY A 130 -20.93 24.92 -35.19
CA GLY A 130 -21.78 25.25 -36.35
C GLY A 130 -22.47 24.07 -37.03
N GLU A 131 -22.10 22.83 -36.69
CA GLU A 131 -22.72 21.60 -37.22
C GLU A 131 -23.96 21.22 -36.39
N GLU A 132 -24.98 20.68 -37.05
CA GLU A 132 -26.22 20.24 -36.40
C GLU A 132 -25.99 18.95 -35.61
N VAL A 133 -26.40 18.95 -34.35
CA VAL A 133 -26.26 17.82 -33.43
C VAL A 133 -27.63 17.32 -33.00
N ILE A 134 -27.81 16.00 -33.04
CA ILE A 134 -29.03 15.37 -32.53
C ILE A 134 -28.81 15.02 -31.06
N LEU A 135 -29.68 15.56 -30.20
CA LEU A 135 -29.70 15.29 -28.76
C LEU A 135 -30.93 14.48 -28.41
N THR A 136 -30.75 13.21 -28.05
CA THR A 136 -31.85 12.33 -27.65
C THR A 136 -31.86 12.17 -26.14
N ALA A 137 -32.95 12.60 -25.48
CA ALA A 137 -33.09 12.45 -24.04
C ALA A 137 -33.11 10.97 -23.66
N LEU A 138 -32.32 10.59 -22.66
CA LEU A 138 -32.42 9.25 -22.08
C LEU A 138 -33.65 9.17 -21.17
N ASN A 139 -34.45 8.12 -21.35
CA ASN A 139 -35.58 7.86 -20.49
C ASN A 139 -35.10 7.51 -19.08
N GLN A 140 -35.60 8.25 -18.09
CA GLN A 140 -35.40 7.92 -16.69
C GLN A 140 -36.47 6.92 -16.25
N GLU A 141 -36.07 5.69 -15.95
CA GLU A 141 -36.95 4.75 -15.26
C GLU A 141 -37.26 5.26 -13.85
N LYS A 142 -38.48 5.02 -13.39
CA LYS A 142 -38.88 5.37 -12.03
C LYS A 142 -38.10 4.48 -11.04
N PRO A 143 -37.35 5.04 -10.07
CA PRO A 143 -36.69 4.25 -9.04
C PRO A 143 -37.65 3.29 -8.35
N GLU A 144 -37.22 2.04 -8.16
CA GLU A 144 -37.85 1.14 -7.21
C GLU A 144 -37.27 1.36 -5.82
N GLY A 145 -38.15 1.50 -4.82
CA GLY A 145 -37.77 1.77 -3.42
C GLY A 145 -37.93 3.22 -3.01
N ILE A 146 -37.51 3.50 -1.78
CA ILE A 146 -37.63 4.81 -1.14
C ILE A 146 -36.38 5.62 -1.44
N ILE A 147 -36.54 6.79 -2.06
CA ILE A 147 -35.41 7.67 -2.39
C ILE A 147 -34.88 8.31 -1.09
N LEU A 148 -33.60 8.03 -0.78
CA LEU A 148 -32.89 8.63 0.35
C LEU A 148 -32.17 9.91 -0.04
N LYS A 149 -31.56 9.93 -1.24
CA LYS A 149 -30.79 11.07 -1.75
C LYS A 149 -30.81 11.07 -3.28
N GLN A 150 -30.92 12.24 -3.87
CA GLN A 150 -30.84 12.42 -5.32
C GLN A 150 -29.85 13.53 -5.65
N THR A 151 -28.79 13.20 -6.38
CA THR A 151 -27.85 14.17 -6.94
C THR A 151 -28.07 14.30 -8.45
N THR A 152 -27.32 15.16 -9.11
CA THR A 152 -27.33 15.25 -10.57
C THR A 152 -26.92 13.93 -11.21
N GLU A 153 -26.00 13.17 -10.64
CA GLU A 153 -25.44 11.97 -11.27
C GLU A 153 -26.06 10.66 -10.78
N LYS A 154 -26.50 10.61 -9.53
CA LYS A 154 -26.93 9.36 -8.88
C LYS A 154 -28.20 9.54 -8.08
N ILE A 155 -28.98 8.48 -7.99
CA ILE A 155 -30.12 8.36 -7.09
C ILE A 155 -29.83 7.21 -6.13
N ILE A 156 -29.99 7.47 -4.84
CA ILE A 156 -29.79 6.52 -3.76
C ILE A 156 -31.16 6.09 -3.25
N VAL A 157 -31.42 4.80 -3.29
CA VAL A 157 -32.70 4.21 -2.85
C VAL A 157 -32.49 3.17 -1.78
N TYR A 158 -33.46 3.09 -0.87
CA TYR A 158 -33.59 2.02 0.10
C TYR A 158 -34.72 1.07 -0.33
N ILE A 159 -34.42 -0.22 -0.32
CA ILE A 159 -35.36 -1.29 -0.66
C ILE A 159 -35.43 -2.25 0.52
N GLU A 160 -36.55 -2.22 1.24
CA GLU A 160 -36.79 -3.02 2.45
C GLU A 160 -36.76 -4.53 2.19
N SER A 161 -37.18 -4.99 1.00
CA SER A 161 -37.08 -6.40 0.62
C SER A 161 -35.64 -6.91 0.46
N GLY A 162 -34.68 -5.98 0.28
CA GLY A 162 -33.28 -6.27 0.03
C GLY A 162 -32.98 -6.90 -1.33
N LYS A 163 -34.00 -7.17 -2.16
CA LYS A 163 -33.84 -7.72 -3.51
C LYS A 163 -33.40 -6.60 -4.46
N GLN A 164 -32.35 -6.89 -5.22
CA GLN A 164 -31.89 -6.01 -6.28
C GLN A 164 -32.92 -6.02 -7.43
N PRO A 165 -33.47 -4.86 -7.85
CA PRO A 165 -34.46 -4.81 -8.94
C PRO A 165 -33.93 -5.33 -10.27
N ASN A 166 -32.77 -4.81 -10.69
CA ASN A 166 -32.08 -5.16 -11.93
C ASN A 166 -30.58 -4.80 -11.85
N SER A 167 -29.83 -5.06 -12.92
CA SER A 167 -28.38 -4.84 -12.99
C SER A 167 -27.91 -3.40 -12.78
N ASP A 168 -28.79 -2.41 -12.98
CA ASP A 168 -28.43 -0.99 -12.90
C ASP A 168 -28.29 -0.51 -11.44
N TYR A 169 -28.84 -1.26 -10.48
CA TYR A 169 -28.77 -0.96 -9.05
C TYR A 169 -27.52 -1.58 -8.43
N LYS A 170 -26.56 -0.75 -8.01
CA LYS A 170 -25.35 -1.21 -7.30
C LYS A 170 -25.53 -1.09 -5.80
N SER A 171 -25.31 -2.16 -5.05
CA SER A 171 -25.47 -2.15 -3.59
C SER A 171 -24.42 -1.27 -2.91
N ILE A 172 -24.86 -0.46 -1.95
CA ILE A 172 -23.98 0.37 -1.11
C ILE A 172 -23.72 -0.37 0.20
N ARG A 173 -22.44 -0.47 0.60
CA ARG A 173 -22.04 -1.10 1.87
C ARG A 173 -22.06 -0.12 3.03
N ASN A 174 -21.54 1.10 2.84
CA ASN A 174 -21.51 2.11 3.89
C ASN A 174 -22.83 2.89 3.92
N ILE A 175 -23.64 2.63 4.94
CA ILE A 175 -24.96 3.23 5.11
C ILE A 175 -24.96 4.41 6.09
N THR A 176 -23.89 4.59 6.87
CA THR A 176 -23.70 5.62 7.88
C THR A 176 -24.07 7.04 7.41
N PRO A 177 -23.75 7.48 6.17
CA PRO A 177 -24.10 8.83 5.69
C PRO A 177 -25.61 9.10 5.54
N TYR A 178 -26.44 8.06 5.60
CA TYR A 178 -27.90 8.16 5.41
C TYR A 178 -28.69 7.98 6.71
N ILE A 179 -28.00 7.94 7.85
CA ILE A 179 -28.58 7.73 9.17
C ILE A 179 -28.46 9.04 9.97
N ASP A 180 -29.60 9.52 10.48
CA ASP A 180 -29.67 10.63 11.42
C ASP A 180 -29.69 10.07 12.84
N PHE A 181 -28.52 9.92 13.46
CA PHE A 181 -28.34 9.22 14.73
C PHE A 181 -29.18 9.79 15.89
N ASP A 182 -29.57 11.06 15.81
CA ASP A 182 -30.37 11.74 16.83
C ASP A 182 -31.89 11.48 16.68
N LYS A 183 -32.31 10.82 15.57
CA LYS A 183 -33.72 10.54 15.25
C LYS A 183 -34.06 9.05 15.19
N MET A 184 -33.39 8.25 16.02
CA MET A 184 -33.72 6.83 16.18
C MET A 184 -34.95 6.66 17.08
N VAL A 185 -35.92 5.86 16.64
CA VAL A 185 -37.12 5.50 17.43
C VAL A 185 -37.43 4.02 17.26
N TYR A 186 -37.95 3.36 18.28
CA TYR A 186 -38.46 2.00 18.15
C TYR A 186 -39.71 1.96 17.26
N GLU A 187 -40.01 0.82 16.64
CA GLU A 187 -41.17 0.68 15.74
C GLU A 187 -42.50 0.94 16.46
N CYS A 188 -42.60 0.59 17.75
CA CYS A 188 -43.70 0.95 18.64
C CYS A 188 -43.88 2.46 18.90
N GLY A 189 -42.95 3.31 18.46
CA GLY A 189 -43.01 4.77 18.52
C GLY A 189 -42.34 5.40 19.75
N SER A 190 -41.73 4.60 20.63
CA SER A 190 -40.93 5.12 21.76
C SER A 190 -39.52 5.53 21.31
N ASP A 191 -38.90 6.45 22.04
CA ASP A 191 -37.54 6.92 21.75
C ASP A 191 -36.52 5.77 21.88
N PHE A 192 -35.56 5.73 20.97
CA PHE A 192 -34.47 4.76 21.05
C PHE A 192 -33.43 5.22 22.07
N VAL A 193 -33.29 4.49 23.19
CA VAL A 193 -32.40 4.84 24.30
C VAL A 193 -31.20 3.90 24.30
N GLY A 194 -30.17 4.23 23.50
CA GLY A 194 -28.92 3.49 23.43
C GLY A 194 -27.71 4.40 23.22
N VAL A 195 -26.55 4.03 23.79
CA VAL A 195 -25.30 4.78 23.62
C VAL A 195 -24.52 4.16 22.45
N LEU A 196 -24.26 4.93 21.40
CA LEU A 196 -23.52 4.46 20.23
C LEU A 196 -22.05 4.16 20.57
N GLN A 197 -21.66 2.90 20.44
CA GLN A 197 -20.31 2.40 20.71
C GLN A 197 -19.47 2.28 19.43
N ILE A 198 -20.01 1.77 18.32
CA ILE A 198 -19.29 1.68 17.03
C ILE A 198 -20.22 2.15 15.91
N LYS A 199 -19.85 3.26 15.27
CA LYS A 199 -20.69 3.94 14.27
C LYS A 199 -20.89 3.11 13.00
N ASP A 200 -19.81 2.58 12.41
CA ASP A 200 -19.88 1.89 11.11
C ASP A 200 -20.55 0.51 11.19
N ASN A 201 -20.52 -0.13 12.36
CA ASN A 201 -21.23 -1.39 12.61
C ASN A 201 -22.56 -1.21 13.34
N LEU A 202 -22.96 0.04 13.63
CA LEU A 202 -24.17 0.41 14.38
C LEU A 202 -24.33 -0.40 15.68
N ILE A 203 -23.26 -0.47 16.47
CA ILE A 203 -23.25 -1.15 17.76
C ILE A 203 -23.57 -0.14 18.85
N TYR A 204 -24.56 -0.46 19.67
CA TYR A 204 -25.05 0.35 20.78
C TYR A 204 -24.95 -0.44 22.08
N GLU A 205 -24.65 0.26 23.16
CA GLU A 205 -24.87 -0.23 24.52
C GLU A 205 -26.30 0.16 24.94
N ILE A 206 -27.11 -0.82 25.31
CA ILE A 206 -28.53 -0.64 25.63
C ILE A 206 -28.86 -1.42 26.89
N GLU A 207 -29.38 -0.77 27.93
CA GLU A 207 -29.90 -1.49 29.09
C GLU A 207 -31.15 -2.29 28.69
N GLU A 208 -31.23 -3.59 29.02
CA GLU A 208 -32.32 -4.49 28.59
C GLU A 208 -33.72 -3.93 28.88
N LYS A 209 -33.90 -3.23 30.01
CA LYS A 209 -35.17 -2.59 30.40
C LYS A 209 -35.63 -1.47 29.45
N ASN A 210 -34.73 -0.91 28.65
CA ASN A 210 -35.00 0.18 27.71
C ASN A 210 -35.39 -0.35 26.31
N ILE A 211 -35.28 -1.66 26.08
CA ILE A 211 -35.68 -2.28 24.81
C ILE A 211 -37.18 -2.50 24.82
N THR A 212 -37.88 -1.71 24.02
CA THR A 212 -39.34 -1.76 23.89
C THR A 212 -39.80 -2.44 22.60
N ASP A 213 -38.90 -2.64 21.64
CA ASP A 213 -39.16 -3.29 20.35
C ASP A 213 -37.85 -3.87 19.78
N GLU A 214 -37.97 -4.89 18.92
CA GLU A 214 -36.83 -5.49 18.20
C GLU A 214 -36.49 -4.72 16.91
N ILE A 215 -37.36 -3.79 16.49
CA ILE A 215 -37.16 -2.98 15.29
C ILE A 215 -36.97 -1.51 15.66
N VAL A 216 -35.90 -0.91 15.11
CA VAL A 216 -35.57 0.52 15.25
C VAL A 216 -35.71 1.19 13.88
N LYS A 217 -36.31 2.38 13.85
CA LYS A 217 -36.55 3.20 12.67
C LYS A 217 -35.66 4.44 12.69
N ASN A 218 -35.20 4.82 11.51
CA ASN A 218 -34.53 6.09 11.25
C ASN A 218 -35.12 6.71 9.98
N GLY A 219 -36.13 7.58 10.15
CA GLY A 219 -36.96 8.01 9.03
C GLY A 219 -37.58 6.81 8.31
N ASN A 220 -37.15 6.55 7.07
CA ASN A 220 -37.64 5.43 6.25
C ASN A 220 -36.82 4.14 6.41
N LEU A 221 -35.65 4.19 7.05
CA LEU A 221 -34.81 3.02 7.26
C LEU A 221 -35.31 2.21 8.45
N LYS A 222 -35.26 0.88 8.34
CA LYS A 222 -35.56 -0.03 9.45
C LYS A 222 -34.35 -0.89 9.79
N PHE A 223 -34.17 -1.14 11.07
CA PHE A 223 -33.06 -1.92 11.61
C PHE A 223 -33.59 -2.97 12.57
N SER A 224 -33.08 -4.18 12.45
CA SER A 224 -33.29 -5.24 13.44
C SER A 224 -32.24 -5.08 14.55
N LEU A 225 -32.70 -5.11 15.79
CA LEU A 225 -31.86 -5.04 16.98
C LEU A 225 -31.46 -6.46 17.38
N THR A 226 -30.16 -6.76 17.33
CA THR A 226 -29.64 -8.10 17.64
C THR A 226 -28.66 -8.01 18.80
N LYS A 227 -28.88 -8.77 19.88
CA LYS A 227 -27.91 -8.86 20.98
C LYS A 227 -26.63 -9.50 20.46
N LYS A 228 -25.50 -8.83 20.65
CA LYS A 228 -24.18 -9.43 20.37
C LYS A 228 -23.86 -10.40 21.49
N GLU A 229 -23.36 -11.58 21.14
CA GLU A 229 -22.78 -12.49 22.13
C GLU A 229 -21.59 -11.82 22.81
N GLU A 230 -21.42 -12.07 24.11
CA GLU A 230 -20.26 -11.60 24.85
C GLU A 230 -18.98 -12.15 24.20
N GLU A 231 -18.11 -11.26 23.73
CA GLU A 231 -16.82 -11.66 23.17
C GLU A 231 -15.95 -12.29 24.28
N LYS A 232 -15.60 -13.56 24.09
CA LYS A 232 -14.75 -14.33 25.02
C LYS A 232 -13.27 -14.14 24.69
N GLY A 233 -12.41 -14.34 25.69
CA GLY A 233 -10.95 -14.33 25.49
C GLY A 233 -10.35 -12.93 25.44
N GLU A 234 -9.46 -12.69 24.47
CA GLU A 234 -8.67 -11.46 24.35
C GLU A 234 -9.48 -10.29 23.76
N GLU A 235 -10.53 -10.60 23.01
CA GLU A 235 -11.41 -9.66 22.32
C GLU A 235 -12.11 -8.68 23.29
N ARG A 236 -12.32 -9.08 24.55
CA ARG A 236 -12.85 -8.20 25.61
C ARG A 236 -11.95 -7.00 25.94
N PHE A 237 -10.69 -7.01 25.50
CA PHE A 237 -9.73 -5.91 25.73
C PHE A 237 -9.69 -4.90 24.59
N ARG A 238 -10.62 -5.00 23.62
CA ARG A 238 -10.65 -4.09 22.47
C ARG A 238 -10.91 -2.65 22.90
N ILE A 239 -10.13 -1.75 22.33
CA ILE A 239 -10.25 -0.30 22.50
C ILE A 239 -10.58 0.35 21.16
N GLN A 240 -11.26 1.49 21.19
CA GLN A 240 -11.42 2.38 20.03
C GLN A 240 -10.59 3.63 20.24
N LEU A 241 -9.79 3.99 19.26
CA LEU A 241 -9.03 5.24 19.23
C LEU A 241 -9.95 6.41 18.84
N ILE A 242 -9.66 7.56 19.42
CA ILE A 242 -10.40 8.81 19.24
C ILE A 242 -9.37 9.89 18.92
N GLU A 243 -9.58 10.59 17.81
CA GLU A 243 -8.76 11.73 17.41
C GLU A 243 -8.84 12.85 18.45
N LYS A 244 -7.77 13.63 18.55
CA LYS A 244 -7.81 14.86 19.33
C LYS A 244 -8.47 15.97 18.50
N ASP A 245 -9.32 16.76 19.16
CA ASP A 245 -10.10 17.85 18.56
C ASP A 245 -9.23 18.92 17.85
N ASP A 246 -7.93 18.98 18.14
CA ASP A 246 -6.97 19.95 17.57
C ASP A 246 -6.38 19.54 16.20
N GLU A 247 -6.61 18.32 15.70
CA GLU A 247 -6.07 17.84 14.41
C GLU A 247 -7.08 17.89 13.25
N ILE A 248 -8.30 18.42 13.46
CA ILE A 248 -9.25 18.68 12.39
C ILE A 248 -8.77 19.91 11.61
N ILE A 249 -7.96 19.68 10.58
CA ILE A 249 -7.54 20.74 9.65
C ILE A 249 -8.82 21.35 9.03
N ALA A 250 -9.04 22.63 9.30
CA ALA A 250 -10.25 23.40 8.98
C ALA A 250 -10.52 23.63 7.48
N ASP A 251 -9.82 22.94 6.59
CA ASP A 251 -9.90 23.17 5.15
C ASP A 251 -10.39 21.91 4.45
N GLY A 252 -11.70 21.64 4.47
CA GLY A 252 -12.54 20.95 3.45
C GLY A 252 -12.01 19.76 2.62
N PHE A 253 -10.86 19.20 2.94
CA PHE A 253 -10.16 18.11 2.31
C PHE A 253 -10.07 17.03 3.36
N SER A 254 -10.67 15.85 3.12
CA SER A 254 -10.48 14.72 4.02
C SER A 254 -9.00 14.32 3.97
N PHE A 255 -8.24 14.78 4.96
CA PHE A 255 -6.99 14.13 5.31
C PHE A 255 -7.33 12.73 5.80
N ASP A 256 -6.47 11.77 5.48
CA ASP A 256 -6.52 10.49 6.17
C ASP A 256 -6.23 10.73 7.65
N SER A 257 -7.05 10.14 8.51
CA SER A 257 -6.92 10.22 9.97
C SER A 257 -5.48 9.93 10.44
N PRO A 258 -4.89 10.76 11.32
CA PRO A 258 -3.63 10.44 11.99
C PRO A 258 -3.70 9.17 12.83
N LEU A 259 -4.88 8.64 13.15
CA LEU A 259 -5.00 7.37 13.86
C LEU A 259 -4.51 6.17 13.04
N LYS A 260 -4.40 6.30 11.71
CA LYS A 260 -3.88 5.22 10.84
C LYS A 260 -2.48 4.77 11.23
N TYR A 261 -1.64 5.65 11.77
CA TYR A 261 -0.28 5.29 12.20
C TYR A 261 -0.24 4.29 13.36
N PHE A 262 -1.33 4.16 14.13
CA PHE A 262 -1.46 3.10 15.13
C PHE A 262 -1.66 1.70 14.52
N PHE A 263 -1.80 1.61 13.19
CA PHE A 263 -1.99 0.38 12.44
C PHE A 263 -0.77 0.00 11.60
N ASP A 264 0.26 0.84 11.55
CA ASP A 264 1.53 0.57 10.87
C ASP A 264 2.26 -0.65 11.47
N ASP A 265 3.09 -1.28 10.66
CA ASP A 265 3.93 -2.40 11.07
C ASP A 265 5.13 -1.91 11.90
N ASP A 266 5.59 -2.72 12.87
CA ASP A 266 6.74 -2.43 13.73
C ASP A 266 6.66 -1.13 14.57
N ILE A 267 5.46 -0.68 14.96
CA ILE A 267 5.27 0.48 15.84
C ILE A 267 5.32 0.11 17.33
N SER A 268 5.86 1.02 18.15
CA SER A 268 5.77 0.95 19.62
C SER A 268 4.68 1.90 20.08
N ILE A 269 3.60 1.35 20.65
CA ILE A 269 2.54 2.14 21.27
C ILE A 269 2.93 2.37 22.73
N LYS A 270 2.93 3.61 23.20
CA LYS A 270 3.34 3.97 24.57
C LYS A 270 2.24 4.67 25.31
N ASP A 271 2.25 4.49 26.64
CA ASP A 271 1.36 5.23 27.55
C ASP A 271 1.77 6.70 27.62
N ALA A 272 0.80 7.61 27.55
CA ALA A 272 1.08 9.04 27.53
C ALA A 272 1.59 9.58 28.88
N LYS A 273 1.18 8.98 30.01
CA LYS A 273 1.59 9.42 31.35
C LYS A 273 2.89 8.79 31.82
N ASP A 274 3.14 7.52 31.46
CA ASP A 274 4.40 6.83 31.76
C ASP A 274 4.98 6.18 30.50
N THR A 275 5.89 6.90 29.85
CA THR A 275 6.52 6.47 28.59
C THR A 275 7.36 5.20 28.69
N LYS A 276 7.61 4.67 29.90
CA LYS A 276 8.25 3.36 30.09
C LYS A 276 7.29 2.19 29.85
N ILE A 277 5.98 2.46 29.87
CA ILE A 277 4.95 1.47 29.60
C ILE A 277 4.72 1.44 28.10
N GLU A 278 5.03 0.29 27.51
CA GLU A 278 4.86 0.04 26.08
C GLU A 278 3.86 -1.10 25.89
N TYR A 279 3.08 -0.98 24.82
CA TYR A 279 2.05 -1.91 24.42
C TYR A 279 2.40 -2.48 23.05
N ILE A 280 2.13 -3.77 22.87
CA ILE A 280 2.31 -4.48 21.60
C ILE A 280 0.94 -4.57 20.93
N LYS A 281 0.84 -4.08 19.68
CA LYS A 281 -0.35 -4.24 18.85
C LYS A 281 -0.51 -5.72 18.49
N LYS A 282 -1.61 -6.35 18.89
CA LYS A 282 -1.91 -7.74 18.52
C LYS A 282 -2.88 -7.87 17.36
N GLY A 283 -3.77 -6.89 17.21
CA GLY A 283 -4.79 -6.88 16.18
C GLY A 283 -5.60 -5.59 16.20
N GLY A 284 -6.40 -5.38 15.17
CA GLY A 284 -7.23 -4.20 15.06
C GLY A 284 -7.89 -4.05 13.69
N ASN A 285 -8.84 -3.13 13.62
CA ASN A 285 -9.49 -2.71 12.38
C ASN A 285 -9.21 -1.22 12.15
N GLU A 286 -8.46 -0.91 11.10
CA GLU A 286 -8.10 0.46 10.71
C GLU A 286 -9.32 1.28 10.30
N THR A 287 -10.37 0.66 9.75
CA THR A 287 -11.57 1.40 9.32
C THR A 287 -12.32 2.01 10.51
N ASP A 288 -12.39 1.26 11.61
CA ASP A 288 -13.12 1.66 12.81
C ASP A 288 -12.20 2.24 13.90
N PHE A 289 -10.90 2.34 13.60
CA PHE A 289 -9.79 2.63 14.51
C PHE A 289 -9.84 1.83 15.83
N THR A 290 -10.06 0.52 15.73
CA THR A 290 -10.11 -0.37 16.91
C THR A 290 -8.85 -1.20 17.04
N LEU A 291 -8.38 -1.43 18.27
CA LEU A 291 -7.14 -2.15 18.56
C LEU A 291 -7.29 -3.13 19.73
N ILE A 292 -6.45 -4.15 19.74
CA ILE A 292 -6.17 -5.02 20.89
C ILE A 292 -4.70 -4.90 21.23
N LEU A 293 -4.43 -4.60 22.49
CA LEU A 293 -3.09 -4.35 23.01
C LEU A 293 -2.67 -5.42 24.01
N LEU A 294 -1.41 -5.85 23.91
CA LEU A 294 -0.76 -6.68 24.90
C LEU A 294 0.25 -5.85 25.70
N SER A 295 0.40 -6.19 26.97
CA SER A 295 1.53 -5.76 27.79
C SER A 295 2.83 -6.41 27.28
N LYS A 296 3.99 -5.91 27.75
CA LYS A 296 5.30 -6.54 27.46
C LYS A 296 5.37 -8.02 27.82
N ASP A 297 4.59 -8.45 28.81
CA ASP A 297 4.51 -9.86 29.24
C ASP A 297 3.56 -10.70 28.35
N GLY A 298 3.09 -10.14 27.24
CA GLY A 298 2.21 -10.82 26.27
C GLY A 298 0.76 -10.96 26.72
N LYS A 299 0.36 -10.36 27.85
CA LYS A 299 -1.03 -10.43 28.34
C LYS A 299 -1.88 -9.29 27.78
N PRO A 300 -3.09 -9.56 27.28
CA PRO A 300 -4.04 -8.52 26.89
C PRO A 300 -4.29 -7.52 28.01
N CYS A 301 -4.22 -6.23 27.69
CA CYS A 301 -4.39 -5.16 28.67
C CYS A 301 -5.00 -3.91 28.06
N PHE A 302 -5.63 -3.10 28.92
CA PHE A 302 -5.98 -1.73 28.59
C PHE A 302 -4.79 -0.81 28.88
N PRO A 303 -4.65 0.31 28.14
CA PRO A 303 -3.72 1.34 28.52
C PRO A 303 -3.99 1.88 29.93
N LYS A 304 -2.95 2.36 30.63
CA LYS A 304 -3.07 2.88 32.00
C LYS A 304 -3.56 4.32 32.02
N SER A 305 -3.10 5.16 31.09
CA SER A 305 -3.65 6.48 30.88
C SER A 305 -4.81 6.48 29.88
N ASP A 306 -5.57 7.56 29.88
CA ASP A 306 -6.65 7.92 28.96
C ASP A 306 -6.16 8.21 27.53
N GLU A 307 -4.85 8.25 27.35
CA GLU A 307 -4.21 8.61 26.10
C GLU A 307 -3.01 7.70 25.84
N ILE A 308 -2.79 7.39 24.56
CA ILE A 308 -1.63 6.63 24.08
C ILE A 308 -1.03 7.36 22.90
N PHE A 309 0.24 7.10 22.61
CA PHE A 309 0.88 7.67 21.43
C PHE A 309 1.76 6.65 20.72
N VAL A 310 1.97 6.89 19.44
CA VAL A 310 2.97 6.19 18.64
C VAL A 310 4.08 7.15 18.25
N GLU A 311 5.30 6.64 18.27
CA GLU A 311 6.44 7.29 17.64
C GLU A 311 6.49 6.84 16.19
N THR A 312 6.73 7.79 15.27
CA THR A 312 6.90 7.48 13.86
C THR A 312 8.04 6.46 13.70
N ASN A 313 7.76 5.33 13.06
CA ASN A 313 8.77 4.30 12.85
C ASN A 313 9.78 4.78 11.81
N THR A 314 10.87 5.38 12.28
CA THR A 314 11.96 5.87 11.43
C THR A 314 12.90 4.75 10.98
N TYR A 315 12.73 3.51 11.46
CA TYR A 315 13.67 2.41 11.24
C TYR A 315 13.88 2.11 9.75
N GLN A 316 12.79 2.02 8.98
CA GLN A 316 12.86 1.77 7.54
C GLN A 316 13.64 2.86 6.81
N VAL A 317 13.30 4.13 7.05
CA VAL A 317 13.97 5.29 6.43
C VAL A 317 15.45 5.33 6.84
N ARG A 318 15.78 5.02 8.09
CA ARG A 318 17.17 4.92 8.57
C ARG A 318 17.93 3.80 7.85
N LYS A 319 17.31 2.64 7.60
CA LYS A 319 17.93 1.52 6.90
C LYS A 319 18.15 1.82 5.42
N GLN A 320 17.23 2.54 4.77
CA GLN A 320 17.43 3.06 3.42
C GLN A 320 18.58 4.06 3.39
N LEU A 321 18.63 4.99 4.35
CA LEU A 321 19.68 6.00 4.45
C LEU A 321 21.04 5.36 4.74
N GLU A 322 21.09 4.31 5.58
CA GLU A 322 22.27 3.49 5.85
C GLU A 322 22.77 2.84 4.55
N SER A 323 21.87 2.28 3.76
CA SER A 323 22.20 1.58 2.51
C SER A 323 22.80 2.55 1.49
N VAL A 324 22.13 3.68 1.25
CA VAL A 324 22.63 4.75 0.36
C VAL A 324 23.98 5.30 0.85
N SER A 325 24.11 5.54 2.16
CA SER A 325 25.36 6.08 2.74
C SER A 325 26.50 5.07 2.69
N THR A 326 26.23 3.79 2.94
CA THR A 326 27.24 2.72 2.86
C THR A 326 27.73 2.54 1.43
N LEU A 327 26.82 2.48 0.46
CA LEU A 327 27.19 2.35 -0.96
C LEU A 327 28.02 3.55 -1.45
N LYS A 328 27.74 4.75 -0.94
CA LYS A 328 28.52 5.96 -1.24
C LYS A 328 29.90 5.96 -0.57
N LEU A 329 30.04 5.52 0.67
CA LEU A 329 31.27 5.72 1.46
C LEU A 329 32.21 4.51 1.50
N MET A 330 31.64 3.31 1.49
CA MET A 330 32.34 2.03 1.70
C MET A 330 31.81 0.93 0.76
N PRO A 331 31.75 1.15 -0.56
CA PRO A 331 31.31 0.10 -1.48
C PRO A 331 32.31 -1.07 -1.51
N LEU A 332 31.77 -2.28 -1.66
CA LEU A 332 32.54 -3.49 -1.95
C LEU A 332 32.51 -3.82 -3.44
N LYS A 333 33.42 -4.71 -3.88
CA LYS A 333 33.57 -5.11 -5.29
C LYS A 333 32.25 -5.63 -5.88
N GLU A 334 31.50 -6.38 -5.10
CA GLU A 334 30.19 -6.92 -5.42
C GLU A 334 29.16 -5.80 -5.68
N HIS A 335 29.29 -4.66 -5.01
CA HIS A 335 28.39 -3.50 -5.19
C HIS A 335 28.70 -2.66 -6.42
N ARG A 336 29.82 -2.91 -7.11
CA ARG A 336 30.29 -2.10 -8.26
C ARG A 336 29.21 -1.91 -9.34
N ASN A 337 28.40 -2.94 -9.55
CA ASN A 337 27.33 -2.94 -10.55
C ASN A 337 26.12 -2.08 -10.13
N LEU A 338 25.88 -1.88 -8.83
CA LEU A 338 24.87 -0.91 -8.35
C LEU A 338 25.28 0.52 -8.71
N ILE A 339 26.57 0.85 -8.55
CA ILE A 339 27.11 2.17 -8.93
C ILE A 339 27.09 2.35 -10.45
N ARG A 340 27.38 1.27 -11.19
CA ARG A 340 27.38 1.26 -12.66
C ARG A 340 26.06 1.69 -13.29
N LEU A 341 24.93 1.48 -12.61
CA LEU A 341 23.61 1.93 -13.07
C LEU A 341 23.56 3.44 -13.35
N PHE A 342 24.42 4.22 -12.69
CA PHE A 342 24.50 5.67 -12.81
C PHE A 342 25.66 6.16 -13.68
N GLU A 343 26.44 5.24 -14.27
CA GLU A 343 27.48 5.60 -15.22
C GLU A 343 26.86 5.91 -16.59
N ASP A 344 27.56 6.73 -17.37
CA ASP A 344 27.14 7.11 -18.71
C ASP A 344 26.99 5.86 -19.59
N ARG A 345 25.78 5.64 -20.10
CA ARG A 345 25.39 4.48 -20.91
C ARG A 345 26.11 4.42 -22.25
N GLU A 346 26.54 5.56 -22.79
CA GLU A 346 27.29 5.61 -24.05
C GLU A 346 28.75 5.20 -23.84
N LYS A 347 29.29 5.47 -22.66
CA LYS A 347 30.70 5.20 -22.31
C LYS A 347 30.90 3.85 -21.62
N THR A 348 29.84 3.29 -21.03
CA THR A 348 29.93 2.11 -20.16
C THR A 348 29.16 0.93 -20.74
N LYS A 349 29.86 -0.17 -21.02
CA LYS A 349 29.24 -1.40 -21.52
C LYS A 349 29.08 -2.44 -20.41
N TRP A 350 27.90 -3.05 -20.37
CA TRP A 350 27.61 -4.21 -19.53
C TRP A 350 28.21 -5.48 -20.13
N LYS A 351 28.62 -6.40 -19.27
CA LYS A 351 29.17 -7.68 -19.72
C LYS A 351 28.03 -8.56 -20.21
N GLN A 352 28.22 -9.20 -21.37
CA GLN A 352 27.22 -10.13 -21.88
C GLN A 352 27.14 -11.38 -20.98
N PRO A 353 25.94 -11.95 -20.76
CA PRO A 353 25.79 -13.20 -20.04
C PRO A 353 26.60 -14.32 -20.68
N LYS A 354 27.12 -15.24 -19.86
CA LYS A 354 27.74 -16.46 -20.38
C LYS A 354 26.70 -17.34 -21.09
N LYS A 355 27.12 -18.07 -22.12
CA LYS A 355 26.27 -19.06 -22.79
C LYS A 355 26.53 -20.43 -22.19
N ASN A 356 25.95 -20.70 -21.01
CA ASN A 356 25.86 -22.06 -20.50
C ASN A 356 24.41 -22.50 -20.67
N GLU A 357 24.17 -23.71 -21.14
CA GLU A 357 22.81 -24.25 -21.21
C GLU A 357 22.40 -24.92 -19.90
N ILE A 358 21.10 -25.08 -19.72
CA ILE A 358 20.52 -25.80 -18.59
C ILE A 358 20.16 -27.19 -19.08
N ASP A 359 20.86 -28.20 -18.58
CA ASP A 359 20.69 -29.59 -19.04
C ASP A 359 19.32 -30.17 -18.65
N LYS A 360 18.75 -29.73 -17.53
CA LYS A 360 17.50 -30.25 -16.98
C LYS A 360 16.64 -29.15 -16.38
N TRP A 361 15.44 -28.99 -16.93
CA TRP A 361 14.38 -28.12 -16.41
C TRP A 361 13.62 -28.80 -15.27
N ILE A 362 13.29 -28.03 -14.23
CA ILE A 362 12.70 -28.56 -12.98
C ILE A 362 11.20 -28.31 -12.90
N VAL A 363 10.79 -27.06 -13.14
CA VAL A 363 9.43 -26.54 -13.12
C VAL A 363 8.95 -26.26 -14.55
N LEU A 364 9.82 -25.67 -15.38
CA LEU A 364 9.52 -25.35 -16.78
C LEU A 364 9.75 -26.57 -17.70
N THR A 365 9.10 -27.70 -17.43
CA THR A 365 9.33 -28.96 -18.15
C THR A 365 8.59 -29.09 -19.48
N ASP A 366 7.38 -28.52 -19.57
CA ASP A 366 6.53 -28.57 -20.76
C ASP A 366 6.89 -27.46 -21.73
N ASP A 367 7.52 -27.81 -22.86
CA ASP A 367 7.96 -26.89 -23.90
C ASP A 367 6.84 -26.51 -24.90
N THR A 368 5.71 -27.19 -24.84
CA THR A 368 4.52 -26.92 -25.67
C THR A 368 3.66 -25.80 -25.10
N ARG A 369 3.82 -25.52 -23.80
CA ARG A 369 3.13 -24.42 -23.12
C ARG A 369 3.57 -23.07 -23.69
N ASP A 370 2.57 -22.25 -24.05
CA ASP A 370 2.79 -20.89 -24.51
C ASP A 370 3.61 -20.06 -23.51
N GLY A 371 4.58 -19.31 -24.02
CA GLY A 371 5.54 -18.53 -23.24
C GLY A 371 6.68 -19.32 -22.57
N CYS A 372 6.70 -20.65 -22.65
CA CYS A 372 7.73 -21.46 -21.96
C CYS A 372 9.14 -21.19 -22.52
N LYS A 373 9.28 -20.98 -23.84
CA LYS A 373 10.59 -20.72 -24.47
C LYS A 373 11.19 -19.40 -24.01
N GLU A 374 10.36 -18.37 -23.88
CA GLU A 374 10.71 -17.04 -23.39
C GLU A 374 11.11 -17.11 -21.92
N GLN A 375 10.32 -17.82 -21.11
CA GLN A 375 10.63 -18.09 -19.69
C GLN A 375 11.98 -18.81 -19.54
N ARG A 376 12.22 -19.89 -20.31
CA ARG A 376 13.48 -20.63 -20.31
C ARG A 376 14.66 -19.76 -20.76
N THR A 377 14.46 -18.94 -21.78
CA THR A 377 15.48 -17.99 -22.26
C THR A 377 15.87 -17.01 -21.16
N PHE A 378 14.89 -16.44 -20.46
CA PHE A 378 15.14 -15.55 -19.34
C PHE A 378 15.87 -16.26 -18.18
N VAL A 379 15.41 -17.44 -17.76
CA VAL A 379 16.09 -18.21 -16.70
C VAL A 379 17.55 -18.43 -17.07
N ASN A 380 17.83 -18.78 -18.33
CA ASN A 380 19.20 -19.00 -18.76
C ASN A 380 20.05 -17.72 -18.72
N GLN A 381 19.49 -16.58 -19.12
CA GLN A 381 20.15 -15.28 -18.99
C GLN A 381 20.41 -14.91 -17.53
N ALA A 382 19.42 -15.08 -16.66
CA ALA A 382 19.50 -14.72 -15.24
C ALA A 382 20.50 -15.59 -14.46
N LEU A 383 20.64 -16.88 -14.79
CA LEU A 383 21.67 -17.72 -14.18
C LEU A 383 23.09 -17.32 -14.60
N ASN A 384 23.25 -16.81 -15.82
CA ASN A 384 24.57 -16.57 -16.43
C ASN A 384 25.01 -15.11 -16.48
N THR A 385 24.13 -14.16 -16.11
CA THR A 385 24.49 -12.74 -15.98
C THR A 385 25.50 -12.55 -14.83
N PRO A 386 26.50 -11.67 -14.99
CA PRO A 386 27.38 -11.30 -13.90
C PRO A 386 26.77 -10.23 -12.97
N ASP A 387 25.63 -9.65 -13.33
CA ASP A 387 25.07 -8.47 -12.67
C ASP A 387 23.55 -8.54 -12.47
N PHE A 388 22.78 -8.01 -13.43
CA PHE A 388 21.33 -7.87 -13.40
C PHE A 388 20.65 -8.77 -14.42
N ALA A 389 19.44 -9.20 -14.09
CA ALA A 389 18.46 -9.69 -15.04
C ALA A 389 17.09 -9.09 -14.70
N ILE A 390 16.35 -8.65 -15.72
CA ILE A 390 15.05 -8.00 -15.55
C ILE A 390 14.02 -8.79 -16.35
N LEU A 391 13.02 -9.34 -15.66
CA LEU A 391 11.86 -9.99 -16.26
C LEU A 391 10.68 -9.03 -16.22
N GLU A 392 10.30 -8.54 -17.39
CA GLU A 392 9.02 -7.85 -17.59
C GLU A 392 7.98 -8.88 -18.04
N GLY A 393 6.86 -8.97 -17.33
CA GLY A 393 5.81 -9.93 -17.65
C GLY A 393 4.40 -9.44 -17.27
N PRO A 394 3.45 -9.36 -18.22
CA PRO A 394 2.04 -9.03 -17.95
C PRO A 394 1.38 -9.94 -16.90
N PRO A 395 0.19 -9.60 -16.35
CA PRO A 395 -0.58 -10.50 -15.52
C PRO A 395 -0.81 -11.85 -16.22
N GLY A 396 -0.65 -12.96 -15.50
CA GLY A 396 -0.85 -14.31 -16.06
C GLY A 396 0.33 -14.90 -16.82
N SER A 397 1.41 -14.14 -17.10
CA SER A 397 2.61 -14.60 -17.84
C SER A 397 3.49 -15.65 -17.13
N GLY A 398 3.10 -16.12 -15.94
CA GLY A 398 3.83 -17.15 -15.20
C GLY A 398 5.13 -16.69 -14.54
N LYS A 399 5.28 -15.40 -14.21
CA LYS A 399 6.44 -14.84 -13.48
C LYS A 399 6.84 -15.67 -12.25
N THR A 400 5.88 -16.05 -11.42
CA THR A 400 6.11 -16.91 -10.26
C THR A 400 6.72 -18.27 -10.66
N THR A 401 6.29 -18.86 -11.77
CA THR A 401 6.85 -20.13 -12.27
C THR A 401 8.33 -19.98 -12.63
N VAL A 402 8.71 -18.84 -13.21
CA VAL A 402 10.11 -18.51 -13.49
C VAL A 402 10.93 -18.37 -12.21
N ILE A 403 10.36 -17.74 -11.18
CA ILE A 403 11.00 -17.62 -9.86
C ILE A 403 11.23 -18.99 -9.24
N LEU A 404 10.24 -19.90 -9.29
CA LEU A 404 10.40 -21.27 -8.78
C LEU A 404 11.53 -22.03 -9.51
N GLU A 405 11.61 -21.92 -10.85
CA GLU A 405 12.69 -22.51 -11.63
C GLU A 405 14.05 -21.93 -11.20
N LEU A 406 14.17 -20.60 -11.10
CA LEU A 406 15.40 -19.93 -10.67
C LEU A 406 15.85 -20.41 -9.30
N ILE A 407 14.95 -20.48 -8.32
CA ILE A 407 15.26 -20.94 -6.97
C ILE A 407 15.83 -22.36 -7.04
N CYS A 408 15.16 -23.28 -7.73
CA CYS A 408 15.61 -24.66 -7.83
C CYS A 408 16.99 -24.75 -8.50
N GLN A 409 17.20 -24.06 -9.62
CA GLN A 409 18.47 -24.07 -10.36
C GLN A 409 19.63 -23.47 -9.54
N LEU A 410 19.38 -22.38 -8.81
CA LEU A 410 20.39 -21.71 -7.99
C LEU A 410 20.77 -22.55 -6.77
N VAL A 411 19.79 -23.12 -6.05
CA VAL A 411 20.05 -24.00 -4.90
C VAL A 411 20.84 -25.24 -5.32
N GLN A 412 20.51 -25.85 -6.47
CA GLN A 412 21.27 -26.98 -7.01
C GLN A 412 22.72 -26.63 -7.39
N LYS A 413 23.01 -25.35 -7.67
CA LYS A 413 24.37 -24.82 -7.88
C LYS A 413 25.04 -24.39 -6.57
N GLY A 414 24.47 -24.72 -5.41
CA GLY A 414 24.98 -24.36 -4.08
C GLY A 414 24.92 -22.86 -3.80
N LYS A 415 24.01 -22.12 -4.45
CA LYS A 415 23.86 -20.68 -4.27
C LYS A 415 22.86 -20.34 -3.19
N ARG A 416 23.14 -19.25 -2.47
CA ARG A 416 22.24 -18.68 -1.47
C ARG A 416 21.43 -17.54 -2.05
N ILE A 417 20.13 -17.55 -1.77
CA ILE A 417 19.15 -16.69 -2.40
C ILE A 417 18.44 -15.85 -1.34
N LEU A 418 18.37 -14.55 -1.58
CA LEU A 418 17.46 -13.64 -0.90
C LEU A 418 16.25 -13.41 -1.80
N LEU A 419 15.06 -13.74 -1.36
CA LEU A 419 13.82 -13.51 -2.10
C LEU A 419 13.00 -12.40 -1.41
N CYS A 420 12.79 -11.29 -2.10
CA CYS A 420 11.99 -10.19 -1.62
C CYS A 420 10.72 -9.99 -2.47
N GLY A 421 9.67 -9.49 -1.83
CA GLY A 421 8.42 -9.11 -2.50
C GLY A 421 7.86 -7.83 -1.89
N SER A 422 7.03 -7.12 -2.64
CA SER A 422 6.37 -5.91 -2.15
C SER A 422 5.28 -6.20 -1.11
N THR A 423 4.72 -7.41 -1.09
CA THR A 423 3.67 -7.82 -0.14
C THR A 423 3.93 -9.21 0.45
N HIS A 424 3.34 -9.50 1.61
CA HIS A 424 3.42 -10.83 2.23
C HIS A 424 2.86 -11.92 1.31
N ILE A 425 1.71 -11.64 0.67
CA ILE A 425 1.01 -12.55 -0.24
C ILE A 425 1.92 -13.02 -1.37
N THR A 426 2.73 -12.14 -1.96
CA THR A 426 3.64 -12.49 -3.06
C THR A 426 4.67 -13.54 -2.64
N ILE A 427 5.26 -13.38 -1.45
CA ILE A 427 6.25 -14.32 -0.92
C ILE A 427 5.61 -15.64 -0.54
N ASP A 428 4.48 -15.57 0.16
CA ASP A 428 3.76 -16.74 0.66
C ASP A 428 3.30 -17.61 -0.51
N ASN A 429 2.84 -17.02 -1.62
CA ASN A 429 2.53 -17.72 -2.86
C ASN A 429 3.71 -18.51 -3.46
N VAL A 430 4.93 -17.99 -3.37
CA VAL A 430 6.14 -18.70 -3.84
C VAL A 430 6.42 -19.89 -2.93
N LEU A 431 6.40 -19.69 -1.61
CA LEU A 431 6.67 -20.74 -0.62
C LEU A 431 5.64 -21.87 -0.67
N GLU A 432 4.35 -21.54 -0.76
CA GLU A 432 3.28 -22.53 -0.90
C GLU A 432 3.44 -23.37 -2.15
N ARG A 433 3.85 -22.77 -3.28
CA ARG A 433 4.07 -23.51 -4.52
C ARG A 433 5.31 -24.41 -4.45
N LEU A 434 6.38 -23.97 -3.80
CA LEU A 434 7.56 -24.81 -3.55
C LEU A 434 7.19 -26.05 -2.72
N ASP A 435 6.37 -25.86 -1.69
CA ASP A 435 5.92 -26.92 -0.79
C ASP A 435 4.93 -27.88 -1.47
N LYS A 436 3.84 -27.34 -2.05
CA LYS A 436 2.80 -28.12 -2.76
C LYS A 436 3.35 -28.94 -3.93
N GLN A 437 4.42 -28.48 -4.59
CA GLN A 437 5.07 -29.22 -5.67
C GLN A 437 6.20 -30.16 -5.19
N ASN A 438 6.36 -30.35 -3.88
CA ASN A 438 7.43 -31.16 -3.27
C ASN A 438 8.86 -30.73 -3.68
N LEU A 439 9.04 -29.47 -4.08
CA LEU A 439 10.33 -28.95 -4.54
C LEU A 439 11.29 -28.78 -3.36
N LEU A 440 10.78 -28.44 -2.18
CA LEU A 440 11.57 -28.27 -0.96
C LEU A 440 12.39 -29.52 -0.64
N THR A 441 11.72 -30.66 -0.46
CA THR A 441 12.36 -31.93 -0.14
C THR A 441 13.21 -32.45 -1.30
N LYS A 442 12.69 -32.37 -2.53
CA LYS A 442 13.36 -32.94 -3.72
C LYS A 442 14.68 -32.23 -4.04
N TYR A 443 14.75 -30.92 -3.84
CA TYR A 443 15.93 -30.11 -4.17
C TYR A 443 16.66 -29.57 -2.94
N LYS A 444 16.31 -30.05 -1.74
CA LYS A 444 16.90 -29.65 -0.45
C LYS A 444 16.89 -28.14 -0.24
N ILE A 445 15.77 -27.50 -0.57
CA ILE A 445 15.56 -26.07 -0.35
C ILE A 445 15.16 -25.91 1.11
N LEU A 446 15.91 -25.10 1.86
CA LEU A 446 15.62 -24.75 3.24
C LEU A 446 15.16 -23.28 3.27
N PRO A 447 13.85 -23.02 3.15
CA PRO A 447 13.29 -21.68 3.19
C PRO A 447 13.18 -21.17 4.62
N ILE A 448 13.64 -19.94 4.85
CA ILE A 448 13.40 -19.18 6.08
C ILE A 448 12.69 -17.87 5.74
N ARG A 449 11.53 -17.66 6.36
CA ARG A 449 10.69 -16.46 6.21
C ARG A 449 10.94 -15.50 7.37
N ILE A 450 11.38 -14.29 7.05
CA ILE A 450 11.63 -13.19 7.99
C ILE A 450 10.46 -12.22 7.97
N GLY A 451 9.87 -11.90 9.12
CA GLY A 451 8.76 -10.95 9.29
C GLY A 451 7.74 -11.42 10.33
N GLU A 452 6.80 -10.54 10.70
CA GLU A 452 5.79 -10.81 11.75
C GLU A 452 4.58 -11.62 11.27
N SER A 453 3.90 -12.26 12.23
CA SER A 453 3.01 -13.43 12.06
C SER A 453 1.55 -13.14 11.74
N ASP A 454 1.09 -11.90 11.91
CA ASP A 454 -0.36 -11.63 12.01
C ASP A 454 -1.10 -11.64 10.65
N ARG A 455 -0.39 -11.88 9.54
CA ARG A 455 -0.95 -11.92 8.17
C ARG A 455 -0.45 -13.08 7.30
N LEU A 456 0.20 -14.09 7.88
CA LEU A 456 0.74 -15.25 7.13
C LEU A 456 -0.30 -16.37 6.95
N SER A 457 -0.29 -17.04 5.80
CA SER A 457 -1.06 -18.27 5.62
C SER A 457 -0.56 -19.37 6.56
N GLU A 458 -1.45 -20.23 7.05
CA GLU A 458 -1.08 -21.30 8.00
C GLU A 458 -0.01 -22.23 7.43
N ASP A 459 -0.08 -22.52 6.12
CA ASP A 459 0.87 -23.36 5.38
C ASP A 459 2.31 -22.80 5.41
N VAL A 460 2.46 -21.48 5.55
CA VAL A 460 3.76 -20.78 5.47
C VAL A 460 4.33 -20.47 6.84
N LYS A 461 3.52 -20.50 7.91
CA LYS A 461 3.97 -20.20 9.29
C LYS A 461 5.11 -21.10 9.75
N LYS A 462 5.16 -22.36 9.31
CA LYS A 462 6.25 -23.31 9.62
C LYS A 462 7.62 -22.87 9.08
N PHE A 463 7.66 -22.01 8.06
CA PHE A 463 8.91 -21.48 7.51
C PHE A 463 9.37 -20.19 8.22
N GLN A 464 8.54 -19.61 9.09
CA GLN A 464 8.88 -18.39 9.81
C GLN A 464 10.03 -18.65 10.79
N LEU A 465 11.03 -17.78 10.83
CA LEU A 465 12.22 -17.93 11.67
C LEU A 465 11.88 -18.28 13.12
N ASN A 466 11.04 -17.46 13.76
CA ASN A 466 10.66 -17.65 15.17
C ASN A 466 9.94 -18.98 15.40
N ASN A 467 9.02 -19.37 14.51
CA ASN A 467 8.27 -20.63 14.65
C ASN A 467 9.20 -21.83 14.43
N PHE A 468 10.08 -21.74 13.43
CA PHE A 468 11.04 -22.81 13.15
C PHE A 468 11.98 -23.05 14.32
N VAL A 469 12.52 -21.98 14.93
CA VAL A 469 13.39 -22.07 16.12
C VAL A 469 12.62 -22.60 17.33
N ASN A 470 11.39 -22.13 17.55
CA ASN A 470 10.55 -22.60 18.67
C ASN A 470 10.14 -24.08 18.53
N GLU A 471 9.91 -24.55 17.30
CA GLU A 471 9.61 -25.97 17.02
C GLU A 471 10.88 -26.84 17.11
N ASN A 472 12.07 -26.25 16.90
CA ASN A 472 13.35 -26.93 16.86
C ASN A 472 14.34 -26.29 17.86
N ASN A 473 14.05 -26.43 19.16
CA ASN A 473 14.81 -25.81 20.25
C ASN A 473 16.33 -26.14 20.28
N ASP A 474 16.77 -27.16 19.54
CA ASP A 474 18.17 -27.57 19.45
C ASP A 474 19.00 -26.77 18.43
N ILE A 475 18.36 -25.95 17.58
CA ILE A 475 19.01 -25.21 16.51
C ILE A 475 19.08 -23.72 16.86
N GLU A 476 20.30 -23.19 16.97
CA GLU A 476 20.51 -21.75 17.14
C GLU A 476 20.07 -20.96 15.90
N GLU A 477 19.42 -19.82 16.13
CA GLU A 477 18.91 -18.92 15.09
C GLU A 477 19.98 -18.53 14.05
N ASN A 478 21.19 -18.20 14.52
CA ASN A 478 22.30 -17.81 13.65
C ASN A 478 22.75 -18.96 12.75
N LEU A 479 22.86 -20.18 13.30
CA LEU A 479 23.24 -21.37 12.54
C LEU A 479 22.19 -21.67 11.46
N LEU A 480 20.90 -21.59 11.81
CA LEU A 480 19.80 -21.78 10.87
C LEU A 480 19.87 -20.81 9.69
N LEU A 481 20.10 -19.53 9.99
CA LEU A 481 20.27 -18.51 8.95
C LEU A 481 21.50 -18.76 8.10
N GLU A 482 22.61 -19.25 8.66
CA GLU A 482 23.82 -19.56 7.89
C GLU A 482 23.67 -20.75 6.95
N ILE A 483 22.95 -21.80 7.36
CA ILE A 483 22.71 -22.99 6.52
C ILE A 483 21.57 -22.80 5.52
N SER A 484 20.67 -21.84 5.74
CA SER A 484 19.54 -21.57 4.84
C SER A 484 20.02 -21.13 3.45
N ASN A 485 19.51 -21.80 2.42
CA ASN A 485 19.80 -21.49 1.02
C ASN A 485 18.76 -20.55 0.40
N LEU A 486 17.60 -20.38 1.03
CA LEU A 486 16.57 -19.44 0.64
C LEU A 486 16.09 -18.66 1.87
N VAL A 487 16.43 -17.37 1.95
CA VAL A 487 15.87 -16.46 2.94
C VAL A 487 14.89 -15.55 2.22
N CYS A 488 13.72 -15.32 2.80
CA CYS A 488 12.67 -14.55 2.15
C CYS A 488 11.94 -13.61 3.10
N GLY A 489 11.46 -12.50 2.56
CA GLY A 489 10.69 -11.52 3.30
C GLY A 489 10.10 -10.44 2.41
N THR A 490 9.26 -9.57 2.97
CA THR A 490 8.94 -8.33 2.26
C THR A 490 10.18 -7.43 2.22
N THR A 491 10.24 -6.47 1.31
CA THR A 491 11.34 -5.48 1.26
C THR A 491 11.52 -4.73 2.58
N ILE A 492 10.44 -4.57 3.36
CA ILE A 492 10.43 -4.01 4.70
C ILE A 492 10.70 -5.09 5.75
N GLY A 493 9.97 -6.20 5.72
CA GLY A 493 10.06 -7.26 6.73
C GLY A 493 11.45 -7.90 6.81
N ILE A 494 12.21 -7.92 5.72
CA ILE A 494 13.58 -8.42 5.72
C ILE A 494 14.53 -7.59 6.60
N LEU A 495 14.16 -6.35 6.94
CA LEU A 495 14.91 -5.51 7.89
C LEU A 495 14.97 -6.11 9.30
N GLN A 496 14.08 -7.05 9.64
CA GLN A 496 14.10 -7.79 10.89
C GLN A 496 15.12 -8.93 10.89
N HIS A 497 15.79 -9.21 9.76
CA HIS A 497 16.85 -10.20 9.71
C HIS A 497 17.93 -9.85 10.75
N PRO A 498 18.33 -10.79 11.64
CA PRO A 498 19.19 -10.50 12.79
C PRO A 498 20.48 -9.76 12.45
N LYS A 499 21.13 -10.13 11.34
CA LYS A 499 22.34 -9.44 10.86
C LYS A 499 22.07 -8.04 10.30
N PHE A 500 20.88 -7.80 9.74
CA PHE A 500 20.52 -6.48 9.20
C PHE A 500 20.18 -5.54 10.35
N LYS A 501 19.45 -6.04 11.35
CA LYS A 501 19.04 -5.34 12.56
C LYS A 501 20.20 -5.08 13.52
N GLY A 502 21.07 -6.07 13.73
CA GLY A 502 22.20 -6.01 14.66
C GLY A 502 23.37 -5.13 14.21
N ARG A 503 23.34 -4.67 12.95
CA ARG A 503 24.39 -3.81 12.39
C ARG A 503 24.42 -2.44 13.08
N LYS A 504 25.59 -2.10 13.65
CA LYS A 504 25.82 -0.86 14.38
C LYS A 504 26.17 0.28 13.43
N SER A 505 25.15 1.02 13.00
CA SER A 505 25.31 2.31 12.32
C SER A 505 24.50 3.39 13.02
N PHE A 506 25.02 4.61 13.01
CA PHE A 506 24.39 5.74 13.69
C PHE A 506 24.39 6.98 12.81
N PHE A 507 23.27 7.70 12.86
CA PHE A 507 23.11 9.02 12.28
C PHE A 507 23.12 10.04 13.41
N ARG A 508 24.03 11.02 13.35
CA ARG A 508 24.07 12.12 14.31
C ARG A 508 23.65 13.40 13.61
N ASN A 509 22.78 14.19 14.23
CA ASN A 509 22.42 15.51 13.73
C ASN A 509 23.68 16.36 13.55
N ASN A 510 23.84 16.90 12.34
CA ASN A 510 24.96 17.74 12.00
C ASN A 510 24.44 19.10 11.55
N SER A 511 24.75 20.13 12.33
CA SER A 511 24.41 21.52 12.00
C SER A 511 25.54 22.28 11.31
N LYS A 512 26.72 21.67 11.17
CA LYS A 512 27.95 22.33 10.69
C LYS A 512 28.25 22.07 9.21
N THR A 513 27.77 20.96 8.67
CA THR A 513 27.85 20.63 7.24
C THR A 513 26.47 20.84 6.63
N GLY A 514 26.35 21.24 5.36
CA GLY A 514 25.04 21.34 4.68
C GLY A 514 24.27 20.02 4.51
N GLU A 515 24.66 18.95 5.21
CA GLU A 515 23.97 17.67 5.36
C GLU A 515 23.28 17.63 6.73
N LYS A 516 22.03 17.18 6.81
CA LYS A 516 21.26 17.17 8.08
C LYS A 516 21.82 16.13 9.07
N TYR A 517 22.37 15.04 8.55
CA TYR A 517 22.89 13.93 9.35
C TYR A 517 24.31 13.53 8.94
N GLU A 518 25.16 13.36 9.95
CA GLU A 518 26.47 12.70 9.81
C GLU A 518 26.27 11.18 10.00
N PHE A 519 26.56 10.40 8.96
CA PHE A 519 26.53 8.93 9.03
C PHE A 519 27.85 8.37 9.55
N LYS A 520 27.78 7.49 10.55
CA LYS A 520 28.94 6.75 11.07
C LYS A 520 28.65 5.25 11.10
N CYS A 521 29.58 4.48 10.55
CA CYS A 521 29.62 3.03 10.64
C CYS A 521 31.08 2.57 10.67
N THR A 522 31.35 1.42 11.28
CA THR A 522 32.70 0.87 11.43
C THR A 522 33.10 -0.07 10.30
N GLU A 523 32.14 -0.61 9.56
CA GLU A 523 32.36 -1.66 8.56
C GLU A 523 31.43 -1.47 7.34
N PRO A 524 31.75 -2.00 6.15
CA PRO A 524 30.85 -2.02 4.99
C PRO A 524 29.73 -3.08 5.16
N ILE A 525 28.67 -3.02 4.34
CA ILE A 525 27.68 -4.11 4.25
C ILE A 525 28.30 -5.23 3.43
N ILE A 526 28.35 -6.44 3.98
CA ILE A 526 28.94 -7.60 3.31
C ILE A 526 27.83 -8.41 2.62
N PRO A 527 27.91 -8.65 1.30
CA PRO A 527 26.96 -9.52 0.61
C PRO A 527 27.03 -10.97 1.08
N GLU A 528 25.96 -11.44 1.72
CA GLU A 528 25.83 -12.83 2.18
C GLU A 528 25.16 -13.73 1.15
N PHE A 529 24.31 -13.15 0.31
CA PHE A 529 23.53 -13.86 -0.70
C PHE A 529 24.20 -13.76 -2.07
N ASP A 530 24.18 -14.85 -2.83
CA ASP A 530 24.70 -14.83 -4.19
C ASP A 530 23.72 -14.13 -5.14
N TYR A 531 22.42 -14.26 -4.89
CA TYR A 531 21.35 -13.69 -5.69
C TYR A 531 20.28 -13.04 -4.81
N LEU A 532 19.84 -11.84 -5.18
CA LEU A 532 18.57 -11.25 -4.77
C LEU A 532 17.57 -11.45 -5.90
N ILE A 533 16.40 -11.99 -5.60
CA ILE A 533 15.24 -12.02 -6.48
C ILE A 533 14.19 -11.10 -5.87
N ILE A 534 13.69 -10.12 -6.65
CA ILE A 534 12.57 -9.28 -6.22
C ILE A 534 11.38 -9.56 -7.12
N ASP A 535 10.30 -10.07 -6.53
CA ASP A 535 9.01 -10.19 -7.19
C ASP A 535 8.19 -8.92 -7.00
N GLU A 536 7.34 -8.60 -7.98
CA GLU A 536 6.58 -7.35 -8.04
C GLU A 536 7.48 -6.10 -7.90
N SER A 537 8.66 -6.13 -8.53
CA SER A 537 9.69 -5.09 -8.39
C SER A 537 9.26 -3.71 -8.89
N SER A 538 8.25 -3.64 -9.75
CA SER A 538 7.66 -2.37 -10.21
C SER A 538 6.98 -1.56 -9.09
N LYS A 539 6.69 -2.18 -7.94
CA LYS A 539 6.11 -1.53 -6.75
C LYS A 539 7.16 -1.09 -5.71
N THR A 540 8.44 -1.34 -5.96
CA THR A 540 9.52 -1.05 -5.00
C THR A 540 10.28 0.19 -5.44
N THR A 541 10.46 1.16 -4.54
CA THR A 541 11.29 2.33 -4.83
C THR A 541 12.77 1.96 -4.90
N PHE A 542 13.60 2.79 -5.56
CA PHE A 542 15.03 2.46 -5.69
C PHE A 542 15.76 2.43 -4.33
N GLN A 543 15.43 3.34 -3.41
CA GLN A 543 15.98 3.36 -2.06
C GLN A 543 15.59 2.14 -1.23
N GLU A 544 14.38 1.61 -1.40
CA GLU A 544 13.95 0.34 -0.79
C GLU A 544 14.66 -0.85 -1.42
N PHE A 545 14.83 -0.87 -2.74
CA PHE A 545 15.60 -1.88 -3.44
C PHE A 545 17.03 -1.99 -2.91
N LEU A 546 17.69 -0.85 -2.67
CA LEU A 546 19.08 -0.81 -2.21
C LEU A 546 19.31 -1.55 -0.88
N VAL A 547 18.29 -1.62 -0.03
CA VAL A 547 18.38 -2.26 1.29
C VAL A 547 18.76 -3.75 1.18
N PRO A 548 17.93 -4.64 0.60
CA PRO A 548 18.33 -6.03 0.39
C PRO A 548 19.41 -6.17 -0.69
N ALA A 549 19.50 -5.24 -1.66
CA ALA A 549 20.47 -5.33 -2.75
C ALA A 549 21.92 -5.33 -2.27
N LEU A 550 22.26 -4.57 -1.22
CA LEU A 550 23.63 -4.55 -0.69
C LEU A 550 24.06 -5.86 -0.03
N TYR A 551 23.10 -6.71 0.35
CA TYR A 551 23.37 -8.02 0.92
C TYR A 551 23.48 -9.12 -0.15
N ALA A 552 23.32 -8.78 -1.44
CA ALA A 552 23.41 -9.72 -2.55
C ALA A 552 24.48 -9.33 -3.58
N LYS A 553 25.02 -10.33 -4.28
CA LYS A 553 26.05 -10.14 -5.32
C LYS A 553 25.49 -9.88 -6.72
N LYS A 554 24.25 -10.34 -6.98
CA LYS A 554 23.55 -10.26 -8.26
C LYS A 554 22.06 -10.04 -8.02
N TRP A 555 21.36 -9.43 -8.97
CA TRP A 555 19.97 -9.00 -8.77
C TRP A 555 19.09 -9.43 -9.95
N ILE A 556 18.00 -10.10 -9.63
CA ILE A 556 16.95 -10.52 -10.57
C ILE A 556 15.69 -9.76 -10.20
N LEU A 557 15.26 -8.85 -11.08
CA LEU A 557 14.07 -8.02 -10.88
C LEU A 557 12.93 -8.57 -11.72
N VAL A 558 11.81 -8.89 -11.09
CA VAL A 558 10.64 -9.49 -11.73
C VAL A 558 9.45 -8.57 -11.49
N GLY A 559 8.80 -8.09 -12.55
CA GLY A 559 7.71 -7.14 -12.40
C GLY A 559 6.98 -6.82 -13.69
N ASP A 560 6.14 -5.79 -13.60
CA ASP A 560 5.35 -5.28 -14.72
C ASP A 560 5.20 -3.77 -14.57
N ILE A 561 5.79 -3.02 -15.50
CA ILE A 561 5.78 -1.55 -15.49
C ILE A 561 4.41 -0.96 -15.84
N LYS A 562 3.48 -1.76 -16.37
CA LYS A 562 2.10 -1.34 -16.67
C LYS A 562 1.15 -1.60 -15.49
N GLN A 563 1.63 -2.23 -14.43
CA GLN A 563 0.88 -2.36 -13.17
C GLN A 563 1.20 -1.21 -12.22
N LEU A 564 0.70 -1.30 -10.98
CA LEU A 564 0.84 -0.24 -9.99
C LEU A 564 2.32 0.14 -9.77
N SER A 565 2.57 1.44 -9.81
CA SER A 565 3.84 2.07 -9.44
C SER A 565 4.11 1.95 -7.93
N PRO A 566 5.35 2.20 -7.47
CA PRO A 566 5.64 2.24 -6.05
C PRO A 566 4.80 3.31 -5.37
N PHE A 567 4.20 2.96 -4.23
CA PHE A 567 3.52 3.93 -3.39
C PHE A 567 4.58 4.72 -2.61
N THR A 568 4.48 6.05 -2.66
CA THR A 568 5.28 6.94 -1.82
C THR A 568 4.32 7.69 -0.92
N ASP A 569 4.58 7.72 0.38
CA ASP A 569 3.70 8.42 1.32
C ASP A 569 3.68 9.92 0.96
N ARG A 570 2.47 10.48 0.85
CA ARG A 570 2.23 11.90 0.57
C ARG A 570 3.02 12.79 1.53
N ASN A 571 3.14 12.37 2.78
CA ASN A 571 3.87 13.10 3.80
C ASN A 571 5.38 13.17 3.54
N GLU A 572 5.96 12.13 2.94
CA GLU A 572 7.35 12.16 2.46
C GLU A 572 7.51 13.15 1.30
N ILE A 573 6.56 13.18 0.37
CA ILE A 573 6.55 14.12 -0.76
C ILE A 573 6.47 15.56 -0.27
N VAL A 574 5.51 15.87 0.61
CA VAL A 574 5.31 17.22 1.18
C VAL A 574 6.58 17.69 1.88
N SER A 575 7.15 16.86 2.77
CA SER A 575 8.37 17.22 3.49
C SER A 575 9.54 17.54 2.57
N ASN A 576 9.64 16.85 1.43
CA ASN A 576 10.69 17.11 0.46
C ASN A 576 10.46 18.40 -0.32
N ILE A 577 9.21 18.68 -0.72
CA ILE A 577 8.85 19.93 -1.40
C ILE A 577 9.10 21.14 -0.50
N GLU A 578 8.73 21.08 0.78
CA GLU A 578 8.96 22.16 1.75
C GLU A 578 10.46 22.50 1.91
N ASN A 579 11.33 21.50 1.76
CA ASN A 579 12.77 21.67 1.85
C ASN A 579 13.42 22.02 0.50
N LEU A 580 12.67 22.06 -0.61
CA LEU A 580 13.19 22.60 -1.86
C LEU A 580 13.25 24.13 -1.74
N ASN A 581 14.46 24.67 -1.79
CA ASN A 581 14.72 26.09 -2.01
C ASN A 581 14.35 26.45 -3.46
N VAL A 582 13.08 26.30 -3.83
CA VAL A 582 12.54 26.93 -5.01
C VAL A 582 12.49 28.41 -4.65
N GLY A 583 13.38 29.20 -5.25
CA GLY A 583 13.50 30.63 -4.98
C GLY A 583 12.11 31.26 -4.84
N LYS A 584 11.92 32.07 -3.79
CA LYS A 584 10.66 32.76 -3.45
C LYS A 584 9.79 32.97 -4.70
N ILE A 585 8.70 32.21 -4.77
CA ILE A 585 7.52 32.25 -5.65
C ILE A 585 7.17 30.80 -6.05
N LEU A 586 6.77 29.99 -5.07
CA LEU A 586 5.69 29.03 -5.30
C LEU A 586 4.45 29.69 -4.70
N LEU A 587 3.61 30.28 -5.54
CA LEU A 587 2.26 30.71 -5.13
C LEU A 587 1.48 29.48 -4.66
N MET A 588 0.53 29.67 -3.75
CA MET A 588 -0.29 28.58 -3.19
C MET A 588 -0.99 27.73 -4.29
N GLU A 589 -1.19 28.29 -5.48
CA GLU A 589 -1.72 27.61 -6.66
C GLU A 589 -0.76 26.57 -7.29
N HIS A 590 0.55 26.75 -7.16
CA HIS A 590 1.54 25.78 -7.64
C HIS A 590 1.61 24.56 -6.72
N TYR A 591 1.43 24.76 -5.41
CA TYR A 591 1.20 23.66 -4.46
C TYR A 591 -0.06 22.88 -4.84
N LYS A 592 -1.17 23.56 -5.16
CA LYS A 592 -2.40 22.90 -5.65
C LYS A 592 -2.16 22.06 -6.90
N LYS A 593 -1.40 22.55 -7.89
CA LYS A 593 -1.08 21.79 -9.12
C LYS A 593 -0.20 20.57 -8.88
N LEU A 594 0.83 20.65 -8.04
CA LEU A 594 1.64 19.48 -7.63
C LEU A 594 0.81 18.45 -6.85
N PHE A 595 -0.14 18.93 -6.04
CA PHE A 595 -1.06 18.09 -5.28
C PHE A 595 -2.05 17.31 -6.17
N PHE A 596 -2.48 17.89 -7.30
CA PHE A 596 -3.31 17.21 -8.30
C PHE A 596 -2.57 16.09 -9.04
N ILE A 597 -1.26 16.23 -9.28
CA ILE A 597 -0.43 15.19 -9.91
C ILE A 597 -0.31 13.95 -9.03
N CYS A 598 -0.39 14.08 -7.71
CA CYS A 598 -0.34 12.96 -6.76
C CYS A 598 -1.70 12.26 -6.57
N LYS A 599 -2.75 12.68 -7.29
CA LYS A 599 -4.14 12.17 -7.14
C LYS A 599 -4.65 11.39 -8.35
N ASN A 600 -3.89 11.38 -9.45
CA ASN A 600 -4.07 10.52 -10.62
C ASN A 600 -2.91 9.53 -10.69
#